data_AF-A0A7W9DY40-F1
#
_entry.id   AF-A0A7W9DY40-F1
#
_cell.length_a   1.000
_cell.length_b   1.000
_cell.length_c   1.000
_cell.angle_alpha   90.00
_cell.angle_beta   90.00
_cell.angle_gamma   90.00
#
_symmetry.space_group_name_H-M   'P 1'
#
loop_
_entity.id
_entity.type
_entity.pdbx_description
1 polymer ?
#
loop_
_entity_poly.entity_id
_entity_poly.type
_entity_poly.pdbx_seq_one_letter_code
_entity_poly.pdbx_strand_id
1 'polypeptide(L)' 'MSYNVTKFEVIFEGKPIAVAVHSVTDGEETNHIVSIDDHENFEIRLTKENKWKADNGTGINEELLALITAHYQAP' A
#
# COMPACT_ATOMS: atom_id res chain seq x y z
N MET A 1 5.15 -18.41 -7.24
CA MET A 1 4.42 -17.56 -6.30
C MET A 1 5.34 -17.19 -5.15
N SER A 2 5.66 -15.90 -5.03
CA SER A 2 6.41 -15.34 -3.91
C SER A 2 5.50 -14.44 -3.10
N TYR A 3 5.66 -14.45 -1.78
CA TYR A 3 4.87 -13.64 -0.87
C TYR A 3 5.79 -12.89 0.08
N ASN A 4 5.64 -11.57 0.15
CA ASN A 4 6.38 -10.71 1.05
C ASN A 4 5.42 -9.80 1.82
N VAL A 5 5.73 -9.50 3.08
CA VAL A 5 4.93 -8.57 3.88
C VAL A 5 5.87 -7.55 4.50
N THR A 6 5.67 -6.31 4.12
CA THR A 6 6.38 -5.17 4.70
C THR A 6 5.45 -4.47 5.66
N LYS A 7 5.81 -4.45 6.95
CA LYS A 7 5.05 -3.77 8.00
C LYS A 7 5.79 -2.53 8.47
N PHE A 8 5.08 -1.43 8.62
CA PHE A 8 5.61 -0.16 9.09
C PHE A 8 4.50 0.70 9.67
N GLU A 9 4.86 1.78 10.34
CA GLU A 9 3.91 2.75 10.89
C GLU A 9 4.08 4.09 10.18
N VAL A 10 2.97 4.75 9.88
CA VAL A 10 2.95 6.12 9.35
C VAL A 10 2.20 7.03 10.30
N ILE A 11 2.63 8.29 10.45
CA ILE A 11 1.90 9.27 11.27
C ILE A 11 0.92 10.01 10.36
N PHE A 12 -0.37 9.82 10.57
CA PHE A 12 -1.44 10.51 9.84
C PHE A 12 -2.35 11.24 10.82
N GLU A 13 -2.59 12.53 10.59
CA GLU A 13 -3.35 13.41 11.50
C GLU A 13 -2.87 13.36 12.97
N GLY A 14 -1.56 13.17 13.18
CA GLY A 14 -0.94 13.09 14.51
C GLY A 14 -1.16 11.77 15.24
N LYS A 15 -1.74 10.75 14.60
CA LYS A 15 -1.88 9.40 15.13
C LYS A 15 -0.99 8.42 14.37
N PRO A 16 -0.34 7.47 15.06
CA PRO A 16 0.34 6.37 14.40
C PRO A 16 -0.69 5.42 13.79
N ILE A 17 -0.52 5.13 12.51
CA ILE A 17 -1.30 4.18 11.75
C ILE A 17 -0.38 3.02 11.36
N ALA A 18 -0.71 1.82 11.81
CA ALA A 18 -0.01 0.61 11.43
C ALA A 18 -0.43 0.15 10.04
N VAL A 19 0.56 -0.05 9.16
CA VAL A 19 0.36 -0.41 7.76
C VAL A 19 1.12 -1.69 7.45
N ALA A 20 0.44 -2.63 6.79
CA ALA A 20 1.04 -3.84 6.26
C ALA A 20 0.81 -3.89 4.75
N VAL A 21 1.90 -3.95 3.98
CA VAL A 21 1.86 -4.12 2.53
C VAL A 21 2.24 -5.55 2.20
N HIS A 22 1.28 -6.29 1.67
CA HIS A 22 1.41 -7.67 1.22
C HIS A 22 1.70 -7.68 -0.27
N SER A 23 2.91 -8.06 -0.65
CA SER A 23 3.32 -8.27 -2.04
C SER A 23 3.16 -9.72 -2.42
N VAL A 24 2.33 -9.97 -3.43
CA VAL A 24 2.12 -11.29 -4.01
C VAL A 24 2.61 -11.26 -5.44
N THR A 25 3.70 -11.97 -5.73
CA THR A 25 4.23 -12.12 -7.08
C THR A 25 3.84 -13.48 -7.63
N ASP A 26 3.05 -13.49 -8.70
CA ASP A 26 2.68 -14.69 -9.46
C ASP A 26 3.08 -14.53 -10.93
N GLY A 27 4.07 -15.32 -11.37
CA GLY A 27 4.67 -15.14 -12.70
C GLY A 27 5.38 -13.78 -12.83
N GLU A 28 4.96 -13.00 -13.83
CA GLU A 28 5.46 -11.64 -14.10
C GLU A 28 4.62 -10.54 -13.40
N GLU A 29 3.51 -10.91 -12.76
CA GLU A 29 2.60 -9.97 -12.12
C GLU A 29 2.89 -9.89 -10.61
N THR A 30 3.06 -8.68 -10.10
CA THR A 30 3.16 -8.42 -8.65
C THR A 30 2.00 -7.55 -8.21
N ASN A 31 1.18 -8.09 -7.32
CA ASN A 31 0.08 -7.37 -6.67
C ASN A 31 0.53 -6.90 -5.30
N HIS A 32 0.17 -5.67 -4.94
CA HIS A 32 0.46 -5.08 -3.63
C HIS A 32 -0.86 -4.78 -2.92
N ILE A 33 -1.14 -5.49 -1.84
CA ILE A 33 -2.34 -5.31 -1.02
C ILE A 33 -1.94 -4.61 0.26
N VAL A 34 -2.53 -3.46 0.53
CA VAL A 34 -2.32 -2.68 1.75
C VAL A 34 -3.41 -3.00 2.75
N SER A 35 -3.00 -3.29 3.97
CA SER A 35 -3.85 -3.51 5.13
C SER A 35 -3.51 -2.47 6.19
N ILE A 36 -4.53 -1.78 6.66
CA ILE A 36 -4.43 -0.77 7.71
C ILE A 36 -5.49 -1.09 8.76
N ASP A 37 -5.12 -0.97 10.03
CA ASP A 37 -6.08 -1.14 11.13
C ASP A 37 -7.21 -0.11 11.01
N ASP A 38 -8.46 -0.49 11.29
CA ASP A 38 -9.67 0.34 11.12
C ASP A 38 -10.03 0.75 9.67
N HIS A 39 -9.32 0.27 8.64
CA HIS A 39 -9.66 0.51 7.23
C HIS A 39 -9.85 -0.79 6.45
N GLU A 40 -10.65 -0.74 5.39
CA GLU A 40 -10.76 -1.85 4.45
C GLU A 40 -9.44 -2.06 3.70
N ASN A 41 -9.05 -3.32 3.51
CA ASN A 41 -7.88 -3.68 2.73
C ASN A 41 -8.04 -3.20 1.28
N PHE A 42 -6.98 -2.66 0.70
CA PHE A 42 -7.03 -2.14 -0.66
C PHE A 42 -5.79 -2.52 -1.46
N GLU A 43 -5.96 -2.68 -2.77
CA GLU A 43 -4.84 -2.90 -3.68
C GLU A 43 -4.22 -1.56 -4.10
N ILE A 44 -2.89 -1.51 -4.11
CA ILE A 44 -2.13 -0.45 -4.74
C ILE A 44 -1.37 -1.02 -5.93
N ARG A 45 -1.30 -0.24 -7.02
CA ARG A 45 -0.54 -0.61 -8.22
C ARG A 45 0.38 0.52 -8.62
N LEU A 46 1.59 0.18 -9.03
CA LEU A 46 2.49 1.13 -9.64
C LEU A 46 2.05 1.34 -11.09
N THR A 47 1.66 2.56 -11.42
CA THR A 47 1.29 2.94 -12.79
C THR A 47 2.54 3.10 -13.65
N LYS A 48 2.36 3.12 -14.98
CA LYS A 48 3.44 3.37 -15.96
C LYS A 48 4.20 4.69 -15.75
N GLU A 49 3.62 5.61 -14.99
CA GLU A 49 4.23 6.90 -14.63
C GLU A 49 4.99 6.85 -13.29
N ASN A 50 5.28 5.66 -12.75
CA ASN A 50 5.87 5.45 -11.41
C ASN A 50 5.07 6.09 -10.27
N LYS A 51 3.76 6.24 -10.45
CA LYS A 51 2.86 6.70 -9.39
C LYS A 51 2.08 5.53 -8.84
N TRP A 52 2.06 5.39 -7.52
CA TRP A 52 1.18 4.45 -6.85
C TRP A 52 -0.26 4.95 -6.90
N LYS A 53 -1.16 4.06 -7.26
CA LYS A 53 -2.59 4.33 -7.25
C LYS A 53 -3.31 3.22 -6.50
N ALA A 54 -4.19 3.59 -5.58
CA ALA A 54 -5.13 2.65 -4.99
C ALA A 54 -6.25 2.34 -5.99
N ASP A 55 -6.83 1.14 -5.93
CA ASP A 55 -7.94 0.78 -6.80
C ASP A 55 -9.16 1.70 -6.57
N ASN A 56 -9.91 1.99 -7.64
CA ASN A 56 -10.99 2.99 -7.61
C ASN A 56 -12.17 2.46 -6.77
N GLY A 57 -12.26 2.89 -5.52
CA GLY A 57 -13.34 2.50 -4.60
C GLY A 57 -12.92 2.46 -3.13
N THR A 58 -11.62 2.56 -2.89
CA THR A 58 -11.05 2.50 -1.55
C THR A 58 -11.20 3.89 -0.94
N GLY A 59 -11.98 4.04 0.13
CA GLY A 59 -12.24 5.32 0.82
C GLY A 59 -11.03 5.93 1.53
N ILE A 60 -9.81 5.60 1.10
CA ILE A 60 -8.56 6.09 1.66
C ILE A 60 -8.24 7.49 1.15
N ASN A 61 -7.78 8.35 2.06
CA ASN A 61 -7.29 9.69 1.75
C ASN A 61 -6.01 9.61 0.88
N GLU A 62 -5.94 10.41 -0.19
CA GLU A 62 -4.77 10.49 -1.07
C GLU A 62 -3.46 10.85 -0.33
N GLU A 63 -3.53 11.63 0.74
CA GLU A 63 -2.38 11.94 1.61
C GLU A 63 -1.88 10.71 2.36
N LEU A 64 -2.78 9.87 2.88
CA LEU A 64 -2.41 8.63 3.54
C LEU A 64 -1.76 7.66 2.55
N LEU A 65 -2.31 7.56 1.33
CA LEU A 65 -1.71 6.78 0.24
C LEU A 65 -0.28 7.28 -0.09
N ALA A 66 -0.09 8.61 -0.15
CA ALA A 66 1.23 9.19 -0.39
C ALA A 66 2.24 8.86 0.72
N LEU A 67 1.82 8.90 1.99
CA LEU A 67 2.67 8.52 3.14
C LEU A 67 3.09 7.05 3.09
N ILE A 68 2.12 6.17 2.81
CA ILE A 68 2.35 4.72 2.71
C ILE A 68 3.37 4.42 1.61
N THR A 69 3.18 5.03 0.45
CA THR A 69 4.00 4.78 -0.73
C THR A 69 5.36 5.47 -0.69
N ALA A 70 5.51 6.54 0.11
CA ALA A 70 6.81 7.11 0.43
C ALA A 70 7.66 6.21 1.33
N HIS A 71 7.03 5.53 2.29
CA HIS A 71 7.70 4.54 3.15
C HIS A 71 7.96 3.22 2.43
N TYR A 72 7.02 2.82 1.58
CA TYR A 72 7.09 1.61 0.79
C TYR A 72 7.81 1.88 -0.54
N GLN A 73 9.14 1.97 -0.50
CA GLN A 73 9.95 1.84 -1.71
C GLN A 73 9.79 0.41 -2.22
N ALA A 74 9.04 0.21 -3.30
CA ALA A 74 8.99 -1.11 -3.93
C ALA A 74 10.42 -1.56 -4.28
N PRO A 75 10.77 -2.83 -4.04
CA PRO A 75 12.05 -3.40 -4.44
C PRO A 75 12.21 -3.45 -5.96
#